data_AF-A0A847AKI8-F1
#
_entry.id   AF-A0A847AKI8-F1
#
_cell.length_a   1.000
_cell.length_b   1.000
_cell.length_c   1.000
_cell.angle_alpha   90.00
_cell.angle_beta   90.00
_cell.angle_gamma   90.00
#
_symmetry.space_group_name_H-M   'P 1'
#
loop_
_entity.id
_entity.type
_entity.pdbx_description
1 polymer ?
#
loop_
_entity_poly.entity_id
_entity_poly.type
_entity_poly.pdbx_seq_one_letter_code
_entity_poly.pdbx_strand_id
1 'polypeptide(L)'
;MKIYFKELYNSVTAVLFEPVLFWKKQKSYTPSILKPVTHYIGPLVLFSALCIFAGELFRGSRLYLFFPVMKAVRKMVLFMLYYFIMIFIIKELIALTGIKKDIRTSGKKDIRTLGKLISYSLTPVILTSFFTGLFPFLYVLDIFGLYGFYIFLTGIKTMFQFRDKGQYAFFISVVISALVIYGILSIILSKLLTAIL
;
A
#
# COMPACT_ATOMS: atom_id res chain seq x y z
N MET A 1 21.75 -5.77 9.91
CA MET A 1 21.12 -6.05 8.60
C MET A 1 20.32 -7.36 8.58
N LYS A 2 20.86 -8.52 8.98
CA LYS A 2 20.15 -9.81 9.00
C LYS A 2 18.84 -9.81 9.82
N ILE A 3 18.81 -9.12 10.97
CA ILE A 3 17.65 -9.03 11.86
C ILE A 3 16.48 -8.31 11.16
N TYR A 4 16.78 -7.20 10.47
CA TYR A 4 15.76 -6.36 9.81
C TYR A 4 15.08 -7.06 8.62
N PHE A 5 15.83 -7.79 7.79
CA PHE A 5 15.25 -8.57 6.70
C PHE A 5 14.36 -9.71 7.23
N LYS A 6 14.77 -10.37 8.33
CA LYS A 6 13.97 -11.40 8.97
C LYS A 6 12.65 -10.84 9.51
N GLU A 7 12.68 -9.66 10.13
CA GLU A 7 11.48 -8.96 10.60
C GLU A 7 10.55 -8.56 9.46
N LEU A 8 11.09 -8.03 8.35
CA LEU A 8 10.32 -7.68 7.17
C LEU A 8 9.63 -8.91 6.56
N TYR A 9 10.38 -10.00 6.36
CA TYR A 9 9.86 -11.26 5.83
C TYR A 9 8.75 -11.84 6.70
N ASN A 10 8.97 -11.89 8.03
CA ASN A 10 7.96 -12.36 8.97
C ASN A 10 6.70 -11.48 8.94
N SER A 11 6.87 -10.17 8.79
CA SER A 11 5.75 -9.23 8.72
C SER A 11 4.95 -9.41 7.43
N VAL A 12 5.61 -9.51 6.28
CA VAL A 12 4.96 -9.77 4.98
C VAL A 12 4.19 -11.10 5.03
N THR A 13 4.84 -12.15 5.53
CA THR A 13 4.24 -13.50 5.63
C THR A 13 3.02 -13.48 6.55
N ALA A 14 3.13 -12.89 7.74
CA ALA A 14 2.03 -12.80 8.68
C ALA A 14 0.86 -11.97 8.14
N VAL A 15 1.14 -10.87 7.42
CA VAL A 15 0.12 -10.03 6.79
C VAL A 15 -0.63 -10.77 5.69
N LEU A 16 0.07 -11.60 4.89
CA LEU A 16 -0.53 -12.31 3.77
C LEU A 16 -1.32 -13.55 4.22
N PHE A 17 -0.74 -14.38 5.08
CA PHE A 17 -1.31 -15.67 5.44
C PHE A 17 -2.16 -15.64 6.72
N GLU A 18 -1.89 -14.73 7.65
CA GLU A 18 -2.58 -14.64 8.94
C GLU A 18 -3.08 -13.22 9.28
N PRO A 19 -3.81 -12.52 8.39
CA PRO A 19 -4.13 -11.10 8.56
C PRO A 19 -4.90 -10.81 9.85
N VAL A 20 -5.83 -11.68 10.26
CA VAL A 20 -6.61 -11.48 11.49
C VAL A 20 -5.72 -11.55 12.74
N LEU A 21 -4.81 -12.53 12.81
CA LEU A 21 -3.88 -12.67 13.94
C LEU A 21 -2.86 -11.53 13.94
N PHE A 22 -2.38 -11.16 12.75
CA PHE A 22 -1.49 -10.02 12.56
C PHE A 22 -2.11 -8.73 13.12
N TRP A 23 -3.36 -8.42 12.77
CA TRP A 23 -4.05 -7.23 13.25
C TRP A 23 -4.30 -7.25 14.75
N LYS A 24 -4.60 -8.42 15.34
CA LYS A 24 -4.71 -8.58 16.79
C LYS A 24 -3.41 -8.24 17.50
N LYS A 25 -2.27 -8.78 17.04
CA LYS A 25 -0.94 -8.45 17.59
C LYS A 25 -0.63 -6.96 17.47
N GLN A 26 -1.04 -6.35 16.36
CA GLN A 26 -0.74 -4.97 16.04
C GLN A 26 -1.68 -3.97 16.74
N LYS A 27 -2.76 -4.41 17.39
CA LYS A 27 -3.74 -3.54 18.08
C LYS A 27 -3.12 -2.76 19.24
N SER A 28 -2.21 -3.39 19.96
CA SER A 28 -1.49 -2.82 21.11
C SER A 28 -0.33 -1.90 20.70
N TYR A 29 0.10 -1.97 19.43
CA TYR A 29 1.27 -1.26 18.92
C TYR A 29 0.87 0.00 18.16
N THR A 30 1.24 1.17 18.70
CA THR A 30 1.12 2.47 18.03
C THR A 30 2.49 3.03 17.66
N PRO A 31 3.05 2.67 16.49
CA PRO A 31 4.29 3.26 16.02
C PRO A 31 4.07 4.73 15.57
N SER A 32 5.18 5.47 15.44
CA SER A 32 5.21 6.76 14.72
C SER A 32 4.72 6.60 13.27
N ILE A 33 4.11 7.64 12.66
CA ILE A 33 3.64 7.63 11.26
C ILE A 33 4.75 7.24 10.28
N LEU A 34 5.98 7.68 10.56
CA LEU A 34 7.13 7.46 9.68
C LEU A 34 7.69 6.04 9.79
N LYS A 35 7.46 5.34 10.91
CA LYS A 35 8.08 4.03 11.15
C LYS A 35 7.56 2.94 10.19
N PRO A 36 6.24 2.79 9.93
CA PRO A 36 5.75 1.89 8.89
C PRO A 36 6.25 2.24 7.48
N VAL A 37 6.44 3.53 7.18
CA VAL A 37 6.97 3.96 5.88
C VAL A 37 8.44 3.58 5.75
N THR A 38 9.28 3.96 6.71
CA THR A 38 10.73 3.74 6.61
C THR A 38 11.12 2.28 6.85
N HIS A 39 10.41 1.58 7.75
CA HIS A 39 10.78 0.22 8.17
C HIS A 39 10.08 -0.91 7.41
N TYR A 40 9.03 -0.60 6.63
CA TYR A 40 8.23 -1.63 5.95
C TYR A 40 7.94 -1.29 4.49
N ILE A 41 7.16 -0.24 4.21
CA ILE A 41 6.79 0.10 2.83
C ILE A 41 7.98 0.55 2.00
N GLY A 42 8.86 1.38 2.54
CA GLY A 42 10.00 1.96 1.83
C GLY A 42 10.92 0.90 1.24
N PRO A 43 11.40 -0.08 2.04
CA PRO A 43 12.18 -1.21 1.53
C PRO A 43 11.42 -2.03 0.48
N LEU A 44 10.12 -2.30 0.68
CA LEU A 44 9.32 -3.08 -0.28
C LEU A 44 9.15 -2.35 -1.61
N VAL A 45 8.87 -1.04 -1.56
CA VAL A 45 8.75 -0.18 -2.74
C VAL A 45 10.09 -0.08 -3.47
N LEU A 46 11.19 0.13 -2.74
CA LEU A 46 12.53 0.16 -3.31
C LEU A 46 12.86 -1.17 -4.00
N PHE A 47 12.56 -2.30 -3.34
CA PHE A 47 12.78 -3.62 -3.92
C PHE A 47 11.95 -3.84 -5.18
N SER A 48 10.67 -3.44 -5.18
CA SER A 48 9.82 -3.49 -6.38
C SER A 48 10.36 -2.64 -7.53
N ALA A 49 10.92 -1.46 -7.21
CA ALA A 49 11.51 -0.55 -8.20
C ALA A 49 12.79 -1.11 -8.82
N LEU A 50 13.65 -1.75 -8.01
CA LEU A 50 14.83 -2.47 -8.50
C LEU A 50 14.45 -3.60 -9.45
N CYS A 51 13.34 -4.30 -9.17
CA CYS A 51 12.86 -5.40 -9.99
C CYS A 51 12.24 -4.92 -11.31
N ILE A 52 11.53 -3.80 -11.30
CA ILE A 52 11.08 -3.13 -12.53
C ILE A 52 12.28 -2.67 -13.35
N PHE A 53 13.27 -2.03 -12.72
CA PHE A 53 14.49 -1.59 -13.39
C PHE A 53 15.23 -2.75 -14.05
N ALA A 54 15.49 -3.83 -13.29
CA ALA A 54 16.14 -5.03 -13.80
C ALA A 54 15.32 -5.68 -14.94
N GLY A 55 14.00 -5.76 -14.79
CA GLY A 55 13.10 -6.29 -15.80
C GLY A 55 13.13 -5.53 -17.12
N GLU A 56 13.28 -4.20 -17.09
CA GLU A 56 13.47 -3.40 -18.30
C GLU A 56 14.86 -3.59 -18.92
N LEU A 57 15.92 -3.69 -18.11
CA LEU A 57 17.27 -3.96 -18.62
C LEU A 57 17.35 -5.30 -19.37
N PHE A 58 16.74 -6.36 -18.82
CA PHE A 58 16.70 -7.67 -19.47
C PHE A 58 15.95 -7.67 -20.80
N ARG A 59 15.03 -6.72 -21.02
CA ARG A 59 14.29 -6.58 -22.30
C ARG A 59 15.07 -5.87 -23.39
N GLY A 60 16.34 -5.54 -23.15
CA GLY A 60 17.20 -4.97 -24.17
C GLY A 60 16.95 -3.48 -24.43
N SER A 61 16.55 -2.73 -23.39
CA SER A 61 16.59 -1.26 -23.45
C SER A 61 18.02 -0.84 -23.80
N ARG A 62 18.25 -0.43 -25.06
CA ARG A 62 19.55 -0.20 -25.69
C ARG A 62 20.40 0.82 -24.90
N LEU A 63 21.16 0.42 -23.88
CA LEU A 63 22.05 1.27 -23.03
C LEU A 63 21.50 2.61 -22.50
N TYR A 64 20.26 2.98 -22.82
CA TYR A 64 19.53 4.15 -22.38
C TYR A 64 18.93 3.83 -21.00
N LEU A 65 19.80 3.86 -19.99
CA LEU A 65 19.44 3.64 -18.59
C LEU A 65 18.38 4.62 -18.08
N PHE A 66 18.24 5.78 -18.74
CA PHE A 66 17.28 6.79 -18.37
C PHE A 66 15.83 6.27 -18.35
N PHE A 67 15.42 5.50 -19.37
CA PHE A 67 14.05 4.98 -19.45
C PHE A 67 13.71 3.97 -18.34
N PRO A 68 14.51 2.90 -18.11
CA PRO A 68 14.33 2.00 -16.97
C PRO A 68 14.31 2.70 -15.61
N VAL A 69 15.23 3.66 -15.38
CA VAL A 69 15.30 4.41 -14.12
C VAL A 69 14.02 5.23 -13.93
N MET A 70 13.60 5.97 -14.95
CA MET A 70 12.39 6.80 -14.85
C MET A 70 11.13 5.95 -14.65
N LYS A 71 11.04 4.75 -15.26
CA LYS A 71 9.94 3.81 -15.02
C LYS A 71 9.90 3.29 -13.59
N ALA A 72 11.06 2.96 -13.00
CA ALA A 72 11.19 2.53 -11.62
C ALA A 72 10.83 3.66 -10.64
N VAL A 73 11.38 4.87 -10.85
CA VAL A 73 11.07 6.07 -10.07
C VAL A 73 9.58 6.39 -10.12
N ARG A 74 8.96 6.34 -11.31
CA ARG A 74 7.51 6.53 -11.47
C ARG A 74 6.71 5.59 -10.56
N LYS A 75 7.09 4.31 -10.48
CA LYS A 75 6.39 3.34 -9.63
C LYS A 75 6.59 3.63 -8.13
N MET A 76 7.79 4.06 -7.72
CA MET A 76 8.03 4.48 -6.34
C MET A 76 7.15 5.67 -5.96
N VAL A 77 7.12 6.70 -6.82
CA VAL A 77 6.31 7.90 -6.64
C VAL A 77 4.82 7.54 -6.58
N LEU A 78 4.35 6.63 -7.45
CA LEU A 78 2.97 6.13 -7.45
C LEU A 78 2.60 5.54 -6.08
N PHE A 79 3.39 4.60 -5.55
CA PHE A 79 3.06 3.97 -4.26
C PHE A 79 3.14 4.94 -3.08
N MET A 80 4.12 5.85 -3.07
CA MET A 80 4.28 6.82 -1.99
C MET A 80 3.13 7.83 -1.99
N LEU A 81 2.81 8.43 -3.14
CA LEU A 81 1.69 9.37 -3.25
C LEU A 81 0.36 8.68 -2.93
N TYR A 82 0.15 7.46 -3.46
CA TYR A 82 -1.04 6.68 -3.15
C TYR A 82 -1.21 6.46 -1.65
N TYR A 83 -0.14 6.08 -0.94
CA TYR A 83 -0.14 5.91 0.51
C TYR A 83 -0.61 7.18 1.24
N PHE A 84 -0.02 8.34 0.92
CA PHE A 84 -0.36 9.59 1.60
C PHE A 84 -1.77 10.07 1.28
N ILE A 85 -2.20 9.97 0.02
CA ILE A 85 -3.56 10.36 -0.40
C ILE A 85 -4.60 9.47 0.30
N MET A 86 -4.37 8.16 0.37
CA MET A 86 -5.31 7.24 1.00
C MET A 86 -5.49 7.49 2.51
N ILE A 87 -4.43 7.93 3.21
CA ILE A 87 -4.57 8.34 4.62
C ILE A 87 -5.60 9.48 4.75
N PHE A 88 -5.48 10.50 3.89
CA PHE A 88 -6.37 11.65 3.92
C PHE A 88 -7.81 11.25 3.56
N ILE A 89 -7.98 10.47 2.50
CA ILE A 89 -9.30 10.03 2.03
C ILE A 89 -9.99 9.15 3.06
N ILE A 90 -9.31 8.16 3.63
CA ILE A 90 -9.90 7.29 4.64
C ILE A 90 -10.25 8.07 5.92
N LYS A 91 -9.41 9.03 6.32
CA LYS A 91 -9.71 9.92 7.44
C LYS A 91 -11.01 10.69 7.20
N GLU A 92 -11.20 11.23 5.99
CA GLU A 92 -12.41 11.96 5.62
C GLU A 92 -13.64 11.04 5.57
N LEU A 93 -13.50 9.86 4.96
CA LEU A 93 -14.58 8.87 4.93
C LEU A 93 -15.02 8.43 6.33
N ILE A 94 -14.10 8.31 7.29
CA ILE A 94 -14.42 8.00 8.69
C ILE A 94 -15.19 9.15 9.33
N ALA A 95 -14.83 10.40 9.05
CA ALA A 95 -15.52 11.58 9.57
C ALA A 95 -16.96 11.66 9.04
N LEU A 96 -17.17 11.41 7.75
CA LEU A 96 -18.48 11.45 7.09
C LEU A 96 -19.43 10.32 7.52
N THR A 97 -18.90 9.13 7.81
CA THR A 97 -19.73 7.95 8.13
C THR A 97 -20.11 7.84 9.61
N GLY A 98 -19.68 8.77 10.46
CA GLY A 98 -20.04 8.81 11.88
C GLY A 98 -19.57 7.58 12.66
N ILE A 99 -18.55 6.87 12.16
CA ILE A 99 -17.89 5.77 12.87
C ILE A 99 -17.34 6.36 14.16
N LYS A 100 -17.90 5.96 15.31
CA LYS A 100 -17.35 6.36 16.62
C LYS A 100 -15.91 5.86 16.67
N LYS A 101 -14.97 6.79 16.55
CA LYS A 101 -13.60 6.57 16.99
C LYS A 101 -13.69 6.01 18.40
N ASP A 102 -12.93 4.97 18.70
CA ASP A 102 -12.79 4.54 20.09
C ASP A 102 -12.49 5.80 20.93
N ILE A 103 -13.43 6.10 21.84
CA ILE A 103 -13.54 7.35 22.60
C ILE A 103 -12.36 7.35 23.57
N ARG A 104 -11.16 7.67 23.07
CA ARG A 104 -9.93 7.84 23.86
C ARG A 104 -8.74 8.43 23.08
N THR A 105 -8.92 8.80 21.81
CA THR A 105 -7.75 9.04 20.94
C THR A 105 -7.74 10.39 20.25
N SER A 106 -6.85 11.29 20.71
CA SER A 106 -6.50 12.54 20.05
C SER A 106 -6.15 12.28 18.57
N GLY A 107 -6.53 13.20 17.67
CA GLY A 107 -6.44 13.04 16.20
C GLY A 107 -5.07 12.63 15.64
N LYS A 108 -3.97 12.79 16.38
CA LYS A 108 -2.62 12.29 16.01
C LYS A 108 -2.48 10.76 16.08
N LYS A 109 -3.26 10.05 16.90
CA LYS A 109 -3.19 8.59 17.00
C LYS A 109 -3.99 7.91 15.89
N ASP A 110 -5.06 8.53 15.41
CA ASP A 110 -5.86 8.02 14.28
C ASP A 110 -5.02 7.97 12.99
N ILE A 111 -4.31 9.05 12.67
CA ILE A 111 -3.47 9.14 11.47
C ILE A 111 -2.36 8.06 11.51
N ARG A 112 -1.78 7.80 12.69
CA ARG A 112 -0.81 6.71 12.90
C ARG A 112 -1.42 5.34 12.62
N THR A 113 -2.62 5.08 13.14
CA THR A 113 -3.33 3.82 12.92
C THR A 113 -3.71 3.64 11.44
N LEU A 114 -4.16 4.70 10.76
CA LEU A 114 -4.48 4.68 9.34
C LEU A 114 -3.25 4.45 8.47
N GLY A 115 -2.14 5.15 8.75
CA GLY A 115 -0.88 4.91 8.04
C GLY A 115 -0.43 3.46 8.16
N LYS A 116 -0.49 2.89 9.36
CA LYS A 116 -0.22 1.46 9.60
C LYS A 116 -1.18 0.54 8.82
N LEU A 117 -2.47 0.89 8.80
CA LEU A 117 -3.49 0.11 8.11
C LEU A 117 -3.23 0.03 6.61
N ILE A 118 -2.99 1.18 5.99
CA ILE A 118 -2.69 1.30 4.57
C ILE A 118 -1.35 0.66 4.24
N SER A 119 -0.34 0.81 5.13
CA SER A 119 0.99 0.28 4.85
C SER A 119 1.01 -1.23 4.67
N TYR A 120 0.30 -1.96 5.54
CA TYR A 120 0.23 -3.41 5.42
C TYR A 120 -0.75 -3.85 4.33
N SER A 121 -1.83 -3.10 4.09
CA SER A 121 -2.80 -3.42 3.03
C SER A 121 -2.23 -3.25 1.62
N LEU A 122 -1.19 -2.43 1.45
CA LEU A 122 -0.45 -2.27 0.20
C LEU A 122 0.51 -3.42 -0.10
N THR A 123 0.75 -4.33 0.85
CA THR A 123 1.71 -5.43 0.67
C THR A 123 1.43 -6.28 -0.57
N PRO A 124 0.19 -6.75 -0.83
CA PRO A 124 -0.08 -7.59 -1.99
C PRO A 124 0.23 -6.88 -3.31
N VAL A 125 -0.24 -5.64 -3.50
CA VAL A 125 -0.01 -4.92 -4.77
C VAL A 125 1.45 -4.54 -5.02
N ILE A 126 2.23 -4.28 -3.95
CA ILE A 126 3.68 -4.06 -4.09
C ILE A 126 4.38 -5.37 -4.46
N LEU A 127 3.93 -6.49 -3.88
CA LEU A 127 4.50 -7.82 -4.15
C LEU A 127 4.14 -8.33 -5.55
N THR A 128 2.92 -8.10 -6.05
CA THR A 128 2.61 -8.41 -7.46
C THR A 128 3.45 -7.56 -8.40
N SER A 129 3.64 -6.27 -8.08
CA SER A 129 4.49 -5.36 -8.85
C SER A 129 5.97 -5.80 -8.91
N PHE A 130 6.44 -6.56 -7.91
CA PHE A 130 7.76 -7.19 -7.95
C PHE A 130 7.84 -8.24 -9.07
N PHE A 131 6.88 -9.18 -9.12
CA PHE A 131 6.85 -10.24 -10.13
C PHE A 131 6.58 -9.70 -11.53
N THR A 132 5.60 -8.79 -11.66
CA THR A 132 5.21 -8.21 -12.95
C THR A 132 6.21 -7.19 -13.47
N GLY A 133 7.01 -6.59 -12.57
CA GLY A 133 8.14 -5.75 -12.93
C GLY A 133 9.23 -6.51 -13.68
N LEU A 134 9.60 -7.70 -13.18
CA LEU A 134 10.56 -8.58 -13.84
C LEU A 134 9.95 -9.21 -15.09
N PHE A 135 8.79 -9.83 -14.95
CA PHE A 135 8.14 -10.64 -15.98
C PHE A 135 6.78 -10.03 -16.35
N PRO A 136 6.68 -9.27 -17.45
CA PRO A 136 5.46 -8.54 -17.77
C PRO A 136 4.34 -9.51 -18.22
N PHE A 137 4.68 -10.69 -18.76
CA PHE A 137 3.67 -11.71 -19.09
C PHE A 137 2.92 -12.22 -17.84
N LEU A 138 3.44 -11.96 -16.64
CA LEU A 138 2.76 -12.25 -15.38
C LEU A 138 1.78 -11.15 -14.94
N TYR A 139 1.40 -10.17 -15.77
CA TYR A 139 0.43 -9.13 -15.40
C TYR A 139 -0.89 -9.69 -14.84
N VAL A 140 -1.27 -10.93 -15.22
CA VAL A 140 -2.41 -11.63 -14.61
C VAL A 140 -2.30 -11.74 -13.08
N LEU A 141 -1.07 -11.79 -12.53
CA LEU A 141 -0.83 -11.81 -11.09
C LEU A 141 -1.24 -10.53 -10.38
N ASP A 142 -1.42 -9.40 -11.07
CA ASP A 142 -1.87 -8.16 -10.45
C ASP A 142 -3.27 -8.27 -9.82
N ILE A 143 -4.06 -9.29 -10.21
CA ILE A 143 -5.34 -9.61 -9.53
C ILE A 143 -5.14 -9.94 -8.05
N PHE A 144 -4.00 -10.52 -7.66
CA PHE A 144 -3.67 -10.78 -6.25
C PHE A 144 -3.48 -9.48 -5.47
N GLY A 145 -3.24 -8.35 -6.14
CA GLY A 145 -3.22 -7.03 -5.51
C GLY A 145 -4.55 -6.68 -4.84
N LEU A 146 -5.68 -7.21 -5.34
CA LEU A 146 -7.01 -7.01 -4.76
C LEU A 146 -7.15 -7.63 -3.37
N TYR A 147 -6.32 -8.62 -3.02
CA TYR A 147 -6.26 -9.18 -1.67
C TYR A 147 -5.91 -8.12 -0.61
N GLY A 148 -5.28 -7.01 -1.02
CA GLY A 148 -5.04 -5.85 -0.16
C GLY A 148 -6.32 -5.29 0.47
N PHE A 149 -7.45 -5.37 -0.23
CA PHE A 149 -8.75 -4.93 0.31
C PHE A 149 -9.25 -5.83 1.44
N TYR A 150 -9.00 -7.14 1.37
CA TYR A 150 -9.32 -8.06 2.45
C TYR A 150 -8.46 -7.80 3.70
N ILE A 151 -7.16 -7.58 3.51
CA ILE A 151 -6.23 -7.19 4.59
C ILE A 151 -6.68 -5.88 5.23
N PHE A 152 -7.09 -4.90 4.42
CA PHE A 152 -7.65 -3.64 4.91
C PHE A 152 -8.92 -3.84 5.72
N LEU A 153 -9.87 -4.63 5.21
CA LEU A 153 -11.16 -4.90 5.85
C LEU A 153 -11.00 -5.59 7.20
N THR A 154 -10.13 -6.60 7.28
CA THR A 154 -9.83 -7.29 8.53
C THR A 154 -9.14 -6.36 9.54
N GLY A 155 -8.26 -5.48 9.07
CA GLY A 155 -7.56 -4.50 9.90
C GLY A 155 -8.50 -3.45 10.46
N ILE A 156 -9.36 -2.87 9.63
CA ILE A 156 -10.29 -1.83 10.08
C ILE A 156 -11.31 -2.39 11.07
N LYS A 157 -11.82 -3.61 10.84
CA LYS A 157 -12.69 -4.33 11.80
C LYS A 157 -12.04 -4.57 13.16
N THR A 158 -10.72 -4.78 13.18
CA THR A 158 -9.97 -5.05 14.41
C THR A 158 -9.61 -3.78 15.17
N MET A 159 -9.33 -2.70 14.42
CA MET A 159 -8.81 -1.43 14.94
C MET A 159 -9.89 -0.39 15.24
N PHE A 160 -11.06 -0.48 14.60
CA PHE A 160 -12.17 0.46 14.73
C PHE A 160 -13.47 -0.27 15.09
N GLN A 161 -14.31 0.37 15.90
CA GLN A 161 -15.64 -0.14 16.25
C GLN A 161 -16.68 0.46 15.30
N PHE A 162 -17.44 -0.40 14.61
CA PHE A 162 -18.53 0.02 13.72
C PHE A 162 -19.87 -0.12 14.44
N ARG A 163 -20.78 0.85 14.28
CA ARG A 163 -22.17 0.75 14.72
C ARG A 163 -23.00 0.17 13.57
N ASP A 164 -22.86 -1.13 13.34
CA ASP A 164 -23.53 -2.10 12.44
C ASP A 164 -24.09 -1.67 11.07
N LYS A 165 -24.78 -0.53 10.90
CA LYS A 165 -25.52 -0.24 9.66
C LYS A 165 -24.71 0.47 8.56
N GLY A 166 -23.56 1.08 8.89
CA GLY A 166 -22.75 1.88 7.94
C GLY A 166 -21.50 1.20 7.38
N GLN A 167 -21.17 -0.01 7.84
CA GLN A 167 -19.87 -0.64 7.54
C GLN A 167 -19.70 -0.99 6.06
N TYR A 168 -20.74 -1.55 5.43
CA TYR A 168 -20.69 -1.93 4.02
C TYR A 168 -20.55 -0.71 3.11
N ALA A 169 -21.34 0.34 3.36
CA ALA A 169 -21.25 1.60 2.63
C ALA A 169 -19.85 2.23 2.77
N PHE A 170 -19.29 2.25 3.98
CA PHE A 170 -17.92 2.73 4.20
C PHE A 170 -16.90 1.90 3.41
N PHE A 171 -16.98 0.56 3.47
CA PHE A 171 -16.02 -0.31 2.80
C PHE A 171 -16.08 -0.14 1.28
N ILE A 172 -17.28 -0.09 0.70
CA ILE A 172 -17.50 0.15 -0.72
C ILE A 172 -16.90 1.51 -1.11
N SER A 173 -17.14 2.56 -0.34
CA SER A 173 -16.52 3.88 -0.57
C SER A 173 -15.00 3.82 -0.57
N VAL A 174 -14.38 3.12 0.38
CA VAL A 174 -12.91 2.96 0.41
C VAL A 174 -12.40 2.23 -0.83
N VAL A 175 -13.05 1.12 -1.23
CA VAL A 175 -12.63 0.34 -2.41
C VAL A 175 -12.75 1.17 -3.68
N ILE A 176 -13.85 1.87 -3.87
CA ILE A 176 -14.06 2.74 -5.04
C ILE A 176 -13.01 3.87 -5.04
N SER A 177 -12.83 4.57 -3.93
CA SER A 177 -11.81 5.62 -3.82
C SER A 177 -10.41 5.07 -4.11
N ALA A 178 -10.06 3.91 -3.55
CA ALA A 178 -8.79 3.24 -3.77
C ALA A 178 -8.51 2.98 -5.26
N LEU A 179 -9.49 2.43 -5.99
CA LEU A 179 -9.35 2.13 -7.41
C LEU A 179 -9.25 3.41 -8.25
N VAL A 180 -10.12 4.38 -7.98
CA VAL A 180 -10.14 5.68 -8.69
C VAL A 180 -8.82 6.42 -8.49
N ILE A 181 -8.35 6.55 -7.25
CA ILE A 181 -7.10 7.25 -6.94
C ILE A 181 -5.91 6.54 -7.57
N TYR A 182 -5.84 5.20 -7.49
CA TYR A 182 -4.77 4.45 -8.12
C TYR A 182 -4.76 4.64 -9.64
N GLY A 183 -5.93 4.55 -10.28
CA GLY A 183 -6.10 4.73 -11.72
C GLY A 183 -5.69 6.12 -12.18
N ILE A 184 -6.21 7.17 -11.54
CA ILE A 184 -5.89 8.57 -11.86
C ILE A 184 -4.39 8.81 -11.68
N LEU A 185 -3.82 8.41 -10.54
CA LEU A 185 -2.41 8.64 -10.25
C LEU A 185 -1.50 7.88 -11.22
N SER A 186 -1.86 6.65 -11.59
CA SER A 186 -1.16 5.85 -12.60
C SER A 186 -1.16 6.54 -13.97
N ILE A 187 -2.31 7.06 -14.41
CA ILE A 187 -2.44 7.77 -15.69
C ILE A 187 -1.60 9.06 -15.67
N ILE A 188 -1.76 9.91 -14.65
CA ILE A 188 -1.03 11.19 -14.52
C ILE A 188 0.48 10.94 -14.54
N LEU A 189 0.97 10.01 -13.71
CA LEU A 189 2.39 9.70 -13.64
C LEU A 189 2.92 9.05 -14.92
N SER A 190 2.10 8.28 -15.63
CA SER A 190 2.46 7.74 -16.93
C SER A 190 2.60 8.84 -17.98
N LYS A 191 1.66 9.79 -18.02
CA LYS A 191 1.69 10.92 -18.96
C LYS A 191 2.87 11.85 -18.68
N LEU A 192 3.17 12.11 -17.40
CA LEU A 192 4.34 12.88 -16.99
C LEU A 192 5.64 12.20 -17.44
N LEU A 193 5.76 10.89 -17.23
CA LEU A 193 6.91 10.11 -17.68
C LEU A 193 7.10 10.23 -19.21
N THR A 194 6.04 10.07 -20.00
CA THR A 194 6.11 10.18 -21.46
C THR A 194 6.35 11.59 -21.97
N ALA A 195 6.10 12.63 -21.15
CA ALA A 195 6.39 14.02 -21.54
C ALA A 195 7.86 14.40 -21.28
N ILE A 196 8.54 13.68 -20.39
CA ILE A 196 9.95 13.90 -20.03
C ILE A 196 10.90 13.11 -20.95
N LEU A 197 10.43 11.98 -21.48
CA LEU A 197 11.16 11.10 -22.40
C LEU A 197 10.97 11.52 -23.85
#